data_AF-U5HJZ6-F1
#
_entry.id   AF-U5HJZ6-F1
#
_cell.length_a   1.000
_cell.length_b   1.000
_cell.length_c   1.000
_cell.angle_alpha   90.00
_cell.angle_beta   90.00
_cell.angle_gamma   90.00
#
_symmetry.space_group_name_H-M   'P 1'
#
loop_
_entity.id
_entity.type
_entity.pdbx_description
1 polymer ?
#
loop_
_entity_poly.entity_id
_entity_poly.type
_entity_poly.pdbx_seq_one_letter_code
_entity_poly.pdbx_strand_id
1 'polypeptide(L)'
;MACAKKATAQPPPALQPDEPGSSDDKEETVTMPKGLKLNAPKLASDTTLTLASVRAYLNDMDNLFTQYKVTGMRFKEWLKDWCGSATEDRTWDEFKVAFLRKALPLDFAYATEKSIRHSKQRLTDYTSWASGLRASQLQLGQAAFSDTSFIKVLLFNMDPQLSVILRQGDLLLNTGMHTDDLDYVVASKTALPKPKTI
;
A
#
# COMPACT_ATOMS: atom_id res chain seq x y z
N MET A 1 48.23 -30.74 77.18
CA MET A 1 47.05 -31.31 77.86
C MET A 1 46.02 -30.20 78.09
N ALA A 2 44.72 -30.55 78.01
CA ALA A 2 43.49 -29.75 78.25
C ALA A 2 43.19 -28.62 77.22
N CYS A 3 42.29 -28.74 76.24
CA CYS A 3 40.86 -29.12 76.16
C CYS A 3 39.88 -27.91 76.25
N ALA A 4 39.44 -27.49 75.06
CA ALA A 4 38.13 -26.98 74.61
C ALA A 4 37.23 -26.08 75.50
N LYS A 5 36.79 -24.96 74.90
CA LYS A 5 35.38 -24.52 74.94
C LYS A 5 34.92 -24.13 73.53
N LYS A 6 33.84 -24.77 73.08
CA LYS A 6 33.11 -24.54 71.83
C LYS A 6 32.31 -23.23 71.91
N ALA A 7 32.32 -22.45 70.83
CA ALA A 7 31.25 -21.49 70.52
C ALA A 7 30.70 -21.85 69.14
N THR A 8 29.40 -22.14 69.10
CA THR A 8 28.65 -22.56 67.92
C THR A 8 28.42 -21.35 67.02
N ALA A 9 29.06 -21.33 65.84
CA ALA A 9 28.76 -20.38 64.78
C ALA A 9 27.62 -20.94 63.91
N GLN A 10 26.59 -20.11 63.72
CA GLN A 10 25.39 -20.36 62.96
C GLN A 10 25.72 -20.49 61.45
N PRO A 11 25.17 -21.47 60.71
CA PRO A 11 25.40 -21.56 59.27
C PRO A 11 24.66 -20.42 58.53
N PRO A 12 25.21 -19.91 57.41
CA PRO A 12 24.56 -18.88 56.62
C PRO A 12 23.22 -19.40 56.04
N PRO A 13 22.21 -18.53 55.85
CA PRO A 13 20.95 -18.93 55.25
C PRO A 13 21.16 -19.51 53.85
N ALA A 14 20.54 -20.66 53.59
CA ALA A 14 20.52 -21.28 52.28
C ALA A 14 19.89 -20.33 51.25
N LEU A 15 20.55 -20.23 50.10
CA LEU A 15 20.04 -19.62 48.86
C LEU A 15 18.64 -20.20 48.57
N GLN A 16 17.63 -19.34 48.58
CA GLN A 16 16.33 -19.72 48.02
C GLN A 16 16.49 -19.82 46.49
N PRO A 17 15.85 -20.80 45.83
CA PRO A 17 15.85 -20.89 44.38
C PRO A 17 15.25 -19.63 43.79
N ASP A 18 15.93 -19.04 42.81
CA ASP A 18 15.39 -18.01 41.93
C ASP A 18 14.01 -18.46 41.44
N GLU A 19 12.95 -17.79 41.88
CA GLU A 19 11.71 -17.84 41.14
C GLU A 19 12.02 -17.35 39.72
N PRO A 20 11.51 -18.01 38.68
CA PRO A 20 11.60 -17.44 37.35
C PRO A 20 10.80 -16.15 37.42
N GLY A 21 11.53 -15.03 37.47
CA GLY A 21 10.96 -13.71 37.27
C GLY A 21 10.16 -13.79 35.99
N SER A 22 8.84 -13.85 36.15
CA SER A 22 7.88 -13.65 35.09
C SER A 22 8.21 -12.28 34.54
N SER A 23 8.98 -12.26 33.45
CA SER A 23 9.08 -11.10 32.57
C SER A 23 7.67 -10.92 32.04
N ASP A 24 6.86 -10.19 32.79
CA ASP A 24 5.82 -9.36 32.21
C ASP A 24 6.57 -8.43 31.25
N ASP A 25 6.82 -8.94 30.04
CA ASP A 25 6.86 -8.12 28.86
C ASP A 25 5.51 -7.43 28.85
N LYS A 26 5.44 -6.31 29.56
CA LYS A 26 4.41 -5.30 29.35
C LYS A 26 4.57 -4.96 27.88
N GLU A 27 3.74 -5.59 27.07
CA GLU A 27 3.32 -5.08 25.79
C GLU A 27 3.00 -3.62 26.08
N GLU A 28 3.91 -2.74 25.66
CA GLU A 28 3.79 -1.31 25.87
C GLU A 28 2.54 -0.95 25.08
N THR A 29 1.41 -0.97 25.78
CA THR A 29 0.12 -0.63 25.22
C THR A 29 0.25 0.85 24.93
N VAL A 30 0.60 1.17 23.68
CA VAL A 30 0.69 2.53 23.17
C VAL A 30 -0.72 3.11 23.20
N THR A 31 -1.13 3.57 24.37
CA THR A 31 -2.42 4.21 24.60
C THR A 31 -2.35 5.63 24.07
N MET A 32 -3.41 6.06 23.36
CA MET A 32 -3.63 7.46 23.00
C MET A 32 -3.33 8.38 24.20
N PRO A 33 -2.74 9.58 24.00
CA PRO A 33 -2.64 10.57 25.06
C PRO A 33 -4.01 10.76 25.72
N LYS A 34 -4.07 10.69 27.05
CA LYS A 34 -5.33 10.83 27.82
C LYS A 34 -6.05 12.11 27.38
N GLY A 35 -7.22 11.96 26.75
CA GLY A 35 -8.04 13.07 26.27
C GLY A 35 -8.18 13.16 24.74
N LEU A 36 -7.37 12.44 23.97
CA LEU A 36 -7.55 12.34 22.52
C LEU A 36 -8.71 11.39 22.20
N LYS A 37 -9.90 11.96 22.03
CA LYS A 37 -11.01 11.27 21.39
C LYS A 37 -10.82 11.39 19.89
N LEU A 38 -10.49 10.27 19.26
CA LEU A 38 -10.66 10.13 17.82
C LEU A 38 -12.16 10.19 17.55
N ASN A 39 -12.66 11.41 17.33
CA ASN A 39 -14.02 11.58 16.87
C ASN A 39 -14.04 10.95 15.48
N ALA A 40 -14.64 9.76 15.37
CA ALA A 40 -15.14 9.31 14.09
C ALA A 40 -15.93 10.51 13.55
N PRO A 41 -15.63 11.02 12.35
CA PRO A 41 -16.46 12.07 11.78
C PRO A 41 -17.87 11.54 11.86
N LYS A 42 -18.83 12.37 12.24
CA LYS A 42 -20.25 12.08 12.01
C LYS A 42 -20.48 12.05 10.49
N LEU A 43 -19.91 11.07 9.81
CA LEU A 43 -20.35 10.57 8.52
C LEU A 43 -21.55 9.70 8.89
N ALA A 44 -22.63 10.40 9.28
CA ALA A 44 -23.91 9.79 9.54
C ALA A 44 -24.22 8.85 8.38
N SER A 45 -24.83 7.73 8.73
CA SER A 45 -25.32 6.60 7.92
C SER A 45 -25.98 6.92 6.57
N ASP A 46 -26.18 8.20 6.23
CA ASP A 46 -26.86 8.69 5.02
C ASP A 46 -25.99 9.58 4.11
N THR A 47 -24.72 9.84 4.44
CA THR A 47 -23.82 10.63 3.56
C THR A 47 -22.90 9.71 2.77
N THR A 48 -22.95 9.76 1.44
CA THR A 48 -22.05 9.00 0.56
C THR A 48 -20.60 9.25 0.94
N LEU A 49 -19.92 8.23 1.47
CA LEU A 49 -18.52 8.30 1.88
C LEU A 49 -17.65 8.54 0.64
N THR A 50 -17.22 9.78 0.41
CA THR A 50 -16.39 10.11 -0.76
C THR A 50 -14.92 9.80 -0.49
N LEU A 51 -14.17 9.46 -1.53
CA LEU A 51 -12.71 9.30 -1.45
C LEU A 51 -12.02 10.57 -0.95
N ALA A 52 -12.54 11.75 -1.30
CA ALA A 52 -12.00 13.04 -0.87
C ALA A 52 -12.17 13.25 0.65
N SER A 53 -13.38 13.01 1.18
CA SER A 53 -13.63 13.11 2.63
C SER A 53 -12.81 12.10 3.42
N VAL A 54 -12.62 10.89 2.89
CA VAL A 54 -11.78 9.87 3.53
C VAL A 54 -10.31 10.29 3.55
N ARG A 55 -9.77 10.81 2.44
CA ARG A 55 -8.39 11.30 2.40
C ARG A 55 -8.14 12.47 3.33
N ALA A 56 -9.06 13.43 3.38
CA ALA A 56 -8.96 14.57 4.29
C ALA A 56 -8.88 14.11 5.75
N TYR A 57 -9.76 13.19 6.13
CA TYR A 57 -9.77 12.60 7.46
C TYR A 57 -8.47 11.87 7.81
N LEU A 58 -7.98 11.00 6.91
CA LEU A 58 -6.73 10.27 7.13
C LEU A 58 -5.53 11.22 7.29
N ASN A 59 -5.49 12.31 6.50
CA ASN A 59 -4.46 13.34 6.64
C ASN A 59 -4.54 14.07 7.99
N ASP A 60 -5.74 14.45 8.44
CA ASP A 60 -5.92 15.08 9.75
C ASP A 60 -5.42 14.17 10.88
N MET A 61 -5.70 12.87 10.77
CA MET A 61 -5.24 11.88 11.74
C MET A 61 -3.72 11.61 11.65
N ASP A 62 -3.14 11.59 10.45
CA ASP A 62 -1.69 11.48 10.28
C ASP A 62 -0.95 12.68 10.88
N ASN A 63 -1.48 13.89 10.68
CA ASN A 63 -0.94 15.11 11.29
C ASN A 63 -0.99 15.03 12.82
N LEU A 64 -2.11 14.54 13.35
CA LEU A 64 -2.30 14.33 14.78
C LEU A 64 -1.31 13.31 15.34
N PHE A 65 -1.18 12.15 14.71
CA PHE A 65 -0.25 11.11 15.16
C PHE A 65 1.21 11.56 15.08
N THR A 66 1.55 12.33 14.04
CA THR A 66 2.86 12.96 13.91
C THR A 66 3.11 13.96 15.05
N GLN A 67 2.14 14.81 15.36
CA GLN A 67 2.24 15.79 16.45
C GLN A 67 2.48 15.12 17.82
N TYR A 68 1.78 14.02 18.08
CA TYR A 68 1.85 13.30 19.36
C TYR A 68 2.87 12.15 19.37
N LYS A 69 3.67 11.98 18.31
CA LYS A 69 4.65 10.88 18.16
C LYS A 69 4.05 9.49 18.42
N VAL A 70 2.79 9.29 18.01
CA VAL A 70 2.12 8.00 18.15
C VAL A 70 2.73 7.01 17.17
N THR A 71 3.24 5.88 17.65
CA THR A 71 3.80 4.80 16.84
C THR A 71 3.18 3.47 17.22
N GLY A 72 3.01 2.55 16.26
CA GLY A 72 2.55 1.18 16.56
C GLY A 72 1.12 1.04 17.09
N MET A 73 0.27 2.06 16.97
CA MET A 73 -1.12 1.99 17.45
C MET A 73 -1.89 0.88 16.74
N ARG A 74 -2.54 0.02 17.54
CA ARG A 74 -3.42 -1.06 17.08
C ARG A 74 -4.87 -0.68 17.28
N PHE A 75 -5.68 -0.85 16.24
CA PHE A 75 -7.10 -0.47 16.23
C PHE A 75 -7.96 -1.74 16.29
N LYS A 76 -8.40 -2.12 17.50
CA LYS A 76 -9.34 -3.24 17.69
C LYS A 76 -10.78 -2.77 17.85
N GLU A 77 -11.00 -1.82 18.75
CA GLU A 77 -12.37 -1.46 19.19
C GLU A 77 -13.02 -0.41 18.29
N TRP A 78 -12.27 0.60 17.85
CA TRP A 78 -12.82 1.69 17.04
C TRP A 78 -13.31 1.26 15.66
N LEU A 79 -12.79 0.13 15.18
CA LEU A 79 -13.09 -0.44 13.88
C LEU A 79 -14.38 -1.27 13.85
N LYS A 80 -14.95 -1.64 15.01
CA LYS A 80 -16.09 -2.55 15.09
C LYS A 80 -17.33 -1.96 14.41
N ASP A 81 -17.57 -0.67 14.62
CA ASP A 81 -18.70 0.06 14.01
C ASP A 81 -18.55 0.25 12.49
N TRP A 82 -17.33 0.15 11.96
CA TRP A 82 -17.01 0.52 10.57
C TRP A 82 -16.68 -0.68 9.67
N CYS A 83 -16.03 -1.71 10.21
CA CYS A 83 -15.67 -2.92 9.45
C CYS A 83 -16.69 -4.06 9.62
N GLY A 84 -17.73 -3.90 10.46
CA GLY A 84 -18.80 -4.89 10.68
C GLY A 84 -18.36 -6.19 11.36
N SER A 85 -17.06 -6.44 11.47
CA SER A 85 -16.44 -7.63 12.09
C SER A 85 -14.94 -7.42 12.28
N ALA A 86 -14.53 -6.36 12.99
CA ALA A 86 -13.12 -6.19 13.34
C ALA A 86 -12.74 -7.19 14.45
N THR A 87 -12.45 -8.42 14.06
CA THR A 87 -11.94 -9.48 14.95
C THR A 87 -10.42 -9.44 15.08
N GLU A 88 -9.73 -8.66 14.25
CA GLU A 88 -8.27 -8.62 14.15
C GLU A 88 -7.71 -7.24 14.51
N ASP A 89 -6.65 -7.24 15.33
CA ASP A 89 -5.85 -6.06 15.65
C ASP A 89 -5.09 -5.59 14.42
N ARG A 90 -5.51 -4.45 13.84
CA ARG A 90 -4.85 -3.85 12.68
C ARG A 90 -3.96 -2.67 13.05
N THR A 91 -2.86 -2.53 12.33
CA THR A 91 -2.00 -1.33 12.36
C THR A 91 -2.71 -0.14 11.72
N TRP A 92 -2.21 1.08 11.99
CA TRP A 92 -2.71 2.30 11.35
C TRP A 92 -2.66 2.24 9.81
N ASP A 93 -1.60 1.68 9.23
CA ASP A 93 -1.47 1.59 7.77
C ASP A 93 -2.46 0.59 7.16
N GLU A 94 -2.67 -0.55 7.81
CA GLU A 94 -3.69 -1.53 7.41
C GLU A 94 -5.10 -0.94 7.52
N PHE A 95 -5.35 -0.11 8.54
CA PHE A 95 -6.58 0.65 8.67
C PHE A 95 -6.77 1.63 7.50
N LYS A 96 -5.76 2.45 7.17
CA LYS A 96 -5.82 3.38 6.03
C LYS A 96 -6.20 2.66 4.74
N VAL A 97 -5.55 1.54 4.46
CA VAL A 97 -5.80 0.74 3.25
C VAL A 97 -7.24 0.22 3.24
N ALA A 98 -7.70 -0.38 4.34
CA ALA A 98 -9.06 -0.90 4.45
C ALA A 98 -10.11 0.23 4.32
N PHE A 99 -9.84 1.38 4.91
CA PHE A 99 -10.75 2.52 4.93
C PHE A 99 -10.84 3.20 3.56
N LEU A 100 -9.71 3.39 2.89
CA LEU A 100 -9.68 3.85 1.49
C LEU A 100 -10.44 2.90 0.57
N ARG A 101 -10.28 1.58 0.76
CA ARG A 101 -10.98 0.57 -0.05
C ARG A 101 -12.50 0.64 0.07
N LYS A 102 -13.03 1.00 1.24
CA LYS A 102 -14.49 1.17 1.46
C LYS A 102 -15.05 2.40 0.75
N ALA A 103 -14.23 3.43 0.53
CA ALA A 103 -14.61 4.65 -0.18
C ALA A 103 -14.56 4.51 -1.71
N LEU A 104 -13.94 3.44 -2.21
CA LEU A 104 -13.79 3.19 -3.63
C LEU A 104 -14.95 2.33 -4.16
N PRO A 105 -15.44 2.61 -5.39
CA PRO A 105 -16.35 1.71 -6.08
C PRO A 105 -15.77 0.29 -6.19
N LEU A 106 -16.63 -0.73 -6.19
CA LEU A 106 -16.21 -2.13 -6.28
C LEU A 106 -15.41 -2.41 -7.56
N ASP A 107 -15.79 -1.78 -8.67
CA ASP A 107 -15.15 -1.89 -9.97
C ASP A 107 -14.05 -0.86 -10.19
N PHE A 108 -13.66 -0.10 -9.16
CA PHE A 108 -12.69 1.01 -9.28
C PHE A 108 -11.42 0.61 -10.02
N ALA A 109 -10.84 -0.55 -9.70
CA ALA A 109 -9.60 -0.97 -10.31
C ALA A 109 -9.77 -1.21 -11.81
N TYR A 110 -10.82 -1.96 -12.17
CA TYR A 110 -11.17 -2.25 -13.55
C TYR A 110 -11.53 -0.98 -14.35
N ALA A 111 -12.36 -0.10 -13.77
CA ALA A 111 -12.80 1.13 -14.41
C ALA A 111 -11.63 2.09 -14.63
N THR A 112 -10.77 2.26 -13.62
CA THR A 112 -9.57 3.09 -13.71
C THR A 112 -8.59 2.56 -14.74
N GLU A 113 -8.28 1.26 -14.70
CA GLU A 113 -7.41 0.62 -15.69
C GLU A 113 -7.96 0.78 -17.11
N LYS A 114 -9.25 0.50 -17.30
CA LYS A 114 -9.92 0.65 -18.59
C LYS A 114 -9.83 2.09 -19.08
N SER A 115 -10.06 3.07 -18.21
CA SER A 115 -9.92 4.49 -18.51
C SER A 115 -8.51 4.83 -18.99
N ILE A 116 -7.48 4.37 -18.28
CA ILE A 116 -6.07 4.57 -18.67
C ILE A 116 -5.81 3.97 -20.05
N ARG A 117 -6.12 2.69 -20.27
CA ARG A 117 -5.81 1.99 -21.54
C ARG A 117 -6.48 2.60 -22.76
N HIS A 118 -7.69 3.14 -22.61
CA HIS A 118 -8.47 3.70 -23.71
C HIS A 118 -8.31 5.21 -23.88
N SER A 119 -7.56 5.86 -22.98
CA SER A 119 -7.31 7.28 -23.05
C SER A 119 -6.40 7.60 -24.23
N LYS A 120 -6.73 8.67 -24.96
CA LYS A 120 -5.97 9.19 -26.11
C LYS A 120 -5.72 10.67 -25.90
N GLN A 121 -4.52 11.16 -26.23
CA GLN A 121 -4.16 12.56 -26.06
C GLN A 121 -5.11 13.50 -26.83
N ARG A 122 -5.42 13.15 -28.10
CA ARG A 122 -6.26 13.97 -28.99
C ARG A 122 -5.77 15.44 -29.03
N LEU A 123 -6.67 16.39 -28.74
CA LEU A 123 -6.40 17.83 -28.76
C LEU A 123 -5.92 18.35 -27.39
N THR A 124 -5.77 17.48 -26.39
CA THR A 124 -5.29 17.87 -25.07
C THR A 124 -3.78 18.02 -25.07
N ASP A 125 -3.28 19.03 -24.36
CA ASP A 125 -1.86 19.16 -24.09
C ASP A 125 -1.29 17.86 -23.46
N TYR A 126 -0.10 17.46 -23.90
CA TYR A 126 0.53 16.21 -23.48
C TYR A 126 0.72 16.17 -21.97
N THR A 127 1.20 17.26 -21.36
CA THR A 127 1.49 17.31 -19.92
C THR A 127 0.22 17.12 -19.11
N SER A 128 -0.85 17.81 -19.52
CA SER A 128 -2.17 17.72 -18.86
C SER A 128 -2.75 16.31 -18.97
N TRP A 129 -2.68 15.70 -20.15
CA TRP A 129 -3.15 14.34 -20.38
C TRP A 129 -2.33 13.29 -19.60
N ALA A 130 -1.01 13.34 -19.72
CA ALA A 130 -0.11 12.38 -19.09
C ALA A 130 -0.12 12.48 -17.57
N SER A 131 -0.19 13.69 -17.00
CA SER A 131 -0.27 13.88 -15.54
C SER A 131 -1.58 13.34 -14.96
N GLY A 132 -2.70 13.56 -15.65
CA GLY A 132 -3.99 12.97 -15.27
C GLY A 132 -3.93 11.44 -15.25
N LEU A 133 -3.38 10.83 -16.30
CA LEU A 133 -3.21 9.38 -16.37
C LEU A 133 -2.23 8.86 -15.31
N ARG A 134 -1.15 9.60 -15.02
CA ARG A 134 -0.18 9.24 -13.98
C ARG A 134 -0.84 9.23 -12.60
N ALA A 135 -1.69 10.21 -12.31
CA ALA A 135 -2.46 10.22 -11.05
C ALA A 135 -3.36 8.99 -10.93
N SER A 136 -4.04 8.60 -12.01
CA SER A 136 -4.85 7.37 -12.05
C SER A 136 -4.01 6.10 -11.84
N GLN A 137 -2.85 6.00 -12.49
CA GLN A 137 -1.94 4.86 -12.32
C GLN A 137 -1.45 4.76 -10.87
N LEU A 138 -1.05 5.89 -10.26
CA LEU A 138 -0.60 5.92 -8.87
C LEU A 138 -1.70 5.49 -7.90
N GLN A 139 -2.96 5.80 -8.19
CA GLN A 139 -4.09 5.32 -7.39
C GLN A 139 -4.31 3.81 -7.51
N LEU A 140 -3.97 3.21 -8.65
CA LEU A 140 -4.06 1.77 -8.86
C LEU A 140 -2.88 1.01 -8.23
N GLY A 141 -1.70 1.63 -8.25
CA GLY A 141 -0.45 1.06 -7.78
C GLY A 141 0.26 0.18 -8.83
N GLN A 142 1.57 0.00 -8.64
CA GLN A 142 2.44 -0.73 -9.58
C GLN A 142 2.06 -2.20 -9.77
N ALA A 143 1.57 -2.86 -8.71
CA ALA A 143 1.17 -4.26 -8.75
C ALA A 143 -0.04 -4.49 -9.68
N ALA A 144 -0.92 -3.50 -9.81
CA ALA A 144 -2.10 -3.58 -10.66
C ALA A 144 -1.83 -3.02 -12.07
N PHE A 145 -0.99 -1.98 -12.20
CA PHE A 145 -0.62 -1.41 -13.50
C PHE A 145 0.82 -0.90 -13.52
N SER A 146 1.69 -1.68 -14.16
CA SER A 146 3.12 -1.41 -14.19
C SER A 146 3.50 -0.15 -14.96
N ASP A 147 4.62 0.46 -14.59
CA ASP A 147 5.22 1.56 -15.33
C ASP A 147 5.46 1.23 -16.80
N THR A 148 5.89 0.02 -17.13
CA THR A 148 6.04 -0.40 -18.54
C THR A 148 4.72 -0.38 -19.28
N SER A 149 3.62 -0.83 -18.66
CA SER A 149 2.29 -0.78 -19.28
C SER A 149 1.81 0.65 -19.46
N PHE A 150 2.12 1.51 -18.49
CA PHE A 150 1.81 2.94 -18.55
C PHE A 150 2.58 3.68 -19.65
N ILE A 151 3.88 3.45 -19.76
CA ILE A 151 4.70 4.02 -20.82
C ILE A 151 4.18 3.57 -22.20
N LYS A 152 3.78 2.29 -22.34
CA LYS A 152 3.12 1.82 -23.57
C LYS A 152 1.85 2.62 -23.86
N VAL A 153 0.96 2.80 -22.89
CA VAL A 153 -0.25 3.62 -23.10
C VAL A 153 0.10 5.03 -23.57
N LEU A 154 1.06 5.70 -22.92
CA LEU A 154 1.47 7.05 -23.32
C LEU A 154 2.02 7.05 -24.75
N LEU A 155 2.97 6.16 -25.05
CA LEU A 155 3.66 6.11 -26.34
C LEU A 155 2.74 5.79 -27.51
N PHE A 156 1.77 4.88 -27.32
CA PHE A 156 0.88 4.44 -28.41
C PHE A 156 -0.39 5.29 -28.55
N ASN A 157 -0.80 6.02 -27.50
CA ASN A 157 -2.04 6.81 -27.52
C ASN A 157 -1.82 8.33 -27.51
N MET A 158 -0.56 8.79 -27.52
CA MET A 158 -0.20 10.19 -27.76
C MET A 158 -0.44 10.59 -29.23
N ASP A 159 -0.05 11.81 -29.59
CA ASP A 159 -0.04 12.25 -30.98
C ASP A 159 0.61 11.20 -31.91
N PRO A 160 -0.07 10.79 -33.01
CA PRO A 160 0.42 9.72 -33.87
C PRO A 160 1.77 10.01 -34.53
N GLN A 161 2.03 11.26 -34.92
CA GLN A 161 3.31 11.60 -35.56
C GLN A 161 4.45 11.54 -34.54
N LEU A 162 4.22 12.10 -33.36
CA LEU A 162 5.21 12.05 -32.27
C LEU A 162 5.46 10.61 -31.80
N SER A 163 4.42 9.80 -31.71
CA SER A 163 4.52 8.36 -31.41
C SER A 163 5.42 7.61 -32.40
N VAL A 164 5.27 7.88 -33.72
CA VAL A 164 6.12 7.25 -34.74
C VAL A 164 7.57 7.70 -34.59
N ILE A 165 7.81 9.01 -34.45
CA ILE A 165 9.16 9.56 -34.31
C ILE A 165 9.86 8.96 -33.09
N LEU A 166 9.18 8.91 -31.94
CA LEU A 166 9.76 8.35 -30.72
C LEU A 166 10.05 6.85 -30.84
N ARG A 167 9.18 6.09 -31.51
CA ARG A 167 9.35 4.64 -31.72
C ARG A 167 10.44 4.24 -32.71
N GLN A 168 11.01 5.20 -33.42
CA GLN A 168 12.18 5.01 -34.28
C GLN A 168 13.49 5.37 -33.57
N GLY A 169 13.42 5.88 -32.33
CA GLY A 169 14.61 6.22 -31.57
C GLY A 169 15.35 4.99 -31.06
N ASP A 170 16.66 4.97 -31.26
CA ASP A 170 17.55 3.89 -30.81
C ASP A 170 17.45 3.59 -29.30
N LEU A 171 17.02 4.58 -28.50
CA LEU A 171 16.77 4.42 -27.06
C LEU A 171 15.68 3.39 -26.73
N LEU A 172 14.81 3.05 -27.68
CA LEU A 172 13.76 2.06 -27.50
C LEU A 172 14.13 0.68 -28.04
N LEU A 173 15.29 0.50 -28.67
CA LEU A 173 15.74 -0.81 -29.18
C LEU A 173 15.73 -1.86 -28.07
N ASN A 174 15.24 -3.06 -28.39
CA ASN A 174 15.12 -4.19 -27.46
C ASN A 174 14.20 -3.96 -26.25
N THR A 175 13.39 -2.90 -26.24
CA THR A 175 12.40 -2.65 -25.16
C THR A 175 11.03 -3.25 -25.46
N GLY A 176 10.84 -3.77 -26.68
CA GLY A 176 9.54 -4.21 -27.18
C GLY A 176 8.60 -3.06 -27.52
N MET A 177 9.12 -1.83 -27.59
CA MET A 177 8.39 -0.61 -27.96
C MET A 177 8.98 0.09 -29.20
N HIS A 178 10.14 -0.36 -29.69
CA HIS A 178 10.71 0.10 -30.95
C HIS A 178 9.90 -0.41 -32.14
N THR A 179 9.96 0.30 -33.27
CA THR A 179 9.28 -0.08 -34.52
C THR A 179 9.76 -1.46 -34.98
N ASP A 180 11.07 -1.69 -35.02
CA ASP A 180 11.65 -2.96 -35.47
C ASP A 180 11.27 -4.14 -34.55
N ASP A 181 11.22 -3.92 -33.24
CA ASP A 181 10.78 -4.95 -32.29
C ASP A 181 9.33 -5.37 -32.59
N LEU A 182 8.49 -4.40 -32.96
CA LEU A 182 7.10 -4.63 -33.34
C LEU A 182 6.99 -5.38 -34.67
N ASP A 183 7.75 -4.95 -35.67
CA ASP A 183 7.76 -5.55 -37.01
C ASP A 183 8.27 -7.00 -36.96
N TYR A 184 9.29 -7.27 -36.14
CA TYR A 184 9.76 -8.63 -35.87
C TYR A 184 8.66 -9.51 -35.28
N VAL A 185 7.92 -9.02 -34.28
CA VAL A 185 6.80 -9.76 -33.67
C VAL A 185 5.70 -10.03 -34.70
N VAL A 186 5.39 -9.08 -35.56
CA VAL A 186 4.38 -9.24 -36.63
C VAL A 186 4.84 -10.28 -37.65
N ALA A 187 6.07 -10.17 -38.15
CA ALA A 187 6.66 -11.11 -39.09
C ALA A 187 6.73 -12.55 -38.52
N SER A 188 7.06 -12.68 -37.25
CA SER A 188 7.10 -13.96 -36.54
C SER A 188 5.71 -14.61 -36.44
N LYS A 189 4.65 -13.81 -36.28
CA LYS A 189 3.26 -14.30 -36.23
C LYS A 189 2.71 -14.70 -37.59
N THR A 190 3.15 -14.04 -38.67
CA THR A 190 2.70 -14.36 -40.03
C THR A 190 3.48 -15.51 -40.66
N ALA A 191 4.66 -15.85 -40.13
CA ALA A 191 5.50 -16.96 -40.57
C ALA A 191 5.08 -18.35 -40.07
N LEU A 192 3.85 -18.54 -39.58
CA LEU A 192 3.38 -19.86 -39.13
C LEU A 192 3.43 -20.88 -40.31
N PRO A 193 4.12 -22.03 -40.17
CA PRO A 193 4.23 -23.00 -41.25
C PRO A 193 2.85 -23.58 -41.59
N LYS A 194 2.50 -23.54 -42.89
CA LYS A 194 1.33 -24.27 -43.42
C LYS A 194 1.42 -25.74 -42.98
N PRO A 195 0.36 -26.35 -42.42
CA PRO A 195 0.38 -27.77 -42.14
C PRO A 195 0.60 -28.52 -43.46
N LYS A 196 1.60 -29.41 -43.49
CA LYS A 196 1.76 -30.36 -44.57
C LYS A 196 0.57 -31.31 -44.49
N THR A 197 -0.36 -31.17 -45.43
CA THR A 197 -1.42 -32.14 -45.66
C THR A 197 -0.74 -33.46 -46.04
N ILE A 198 -0.95 -34.49 -45.21
CA ILE A 198 -0.67 -35.89 -45.55
C ILE A 198 -1.93 -36.45 -46.20
#